data_AF-A0A1V6IKR1-F1
#
_entry.id   AF-A0A1V6IKR1-F1
#
_cell.length_a   1.000
_cell.length_b   1.000
_cell.length_c   1.000
_cell.angle_alpha   90.00
_cell.angle_beta   90.00
_cell.angle_gamma   90.00
#
_symmetry.space_group_name_H-M   'P 1'
#
loop_
_entity.id
_entity.type
_entity.pdbx_description
1 polymer ?
#
loop_
_entity_poly.entity_id
_entity_poly.type
_entity_poly.pdbx_seq_one_letter_code
_entity_poly.pdbx_strand_id
1 'polypeptide(L)'
;MESKKERIILYYKNEVFSIIKENKNLMLFSIVLFLLSSISGFYMFKVFFNNNPEIFDSLIQGFVDMFGPLKEMTSFELFLTIFYVNSRTSFLIMIFGVFVGLFPFMSLWLNGTVLGLLYGKFMAEGESPLVFLIGILPHGIIEIPTIAIAASQGFRIGKEIISPPQGKSRSESLRINLKKGIRLFAIILPLLLIAAFIEVYVSAQLFNVSKT
;
A
#
# COMPACT_ATOMS: atom_id res chain seq x y z
N MET A 1 -36.47 -1.59 -16.78
CA MET A 1 -35.91 -0.89 -15.60
C MET A 1 -34.85 -1.81 -15.02
N GLU A 2 -33.57 -1.42 -15.01
CA GLU A 2 -32.50 -2.30 -14.51
C GLU A 2 -32.71 -2.66 -13.04
N SER A 3 -32.48 -3.93 -12.71
CA SER A 3 -32.54 -4.45 -11.34
C SER A 3 -31.44 -3.84 -10.46
N LYS A 4 -31.64 -3.84 -9.13
CA LYS A 4 -30.64 -3.34 -8.17
C LYS A 4 -29.26 -4.02 -8.37
N LYS A 5 -29.26 -5.32 -8.69
CA LYS A 5 -28.06 -6.11 -8.97
C LYS A 5 -27.34 -5.65 -10.24
N GLU A 6 -28.09 -5.43 -11.32
CA GLU A 6 -27.55 -4.94 -12.60
C GLU A 6 -26.89 -3.56 -12.44
N ARG A 7 -27.52 -2.65 -11.70
CA ARG A 7 -26.97 -1.31 -11.43
C ARG A 7 -25.62 -1.36 -10.72
N ILE A 8 -25.46 -2.25 -9.73
CA ILE A 8 -24.20 -2.43 -9.00
C ILE A 8 -23.11 -2.98 -9.94
N ILE A 9 -23.44 -3.99 -10.74
CA ILE A 9 -22.49 -4.59 -11.69
C ILE A 9 -22.03 -3.54 -12.71
N LEU A 10 -22.96 -2.76 -13.26
CA LEU A 10 -22.66 -1.69 -14.21
C LEU A 10 -21.81 -0.59 -13.59
N TYR A 11 -22.04 -0.23 -12.32
CA TYR A 11 -21.19 0.71 -11.60
C TYR A 11 -19.74 0.21 -11.51
N TYR A 12 -19.50 -1.01 -11.01
CA TYR A 12 -18.13 -1.53 -10.93
C TYR A 12 -17.48 -1.65 -12.32
N LYS A 13 -18.20 -2.17 -13.31
CA LYS A 13 -17.69 -2.36 -14.66
C LYS A 13 -17.33 -1.04 -15.36
N ASN A 14 -18.26 -0.09 -15.36
CA ASN A 14 -18.14 1.13 -16.16
C ASN A 14 -17.44 2.26 -15.42
N GLU A 15 -17.55 2.31 -14.09
CA GLU A 15 -17.05 3.43 -13.28
C GLU A 15 -15.83 3.08 -12.44
N VAL A 16 -15.59 1.82 -12.04
CA VAL A 16 -14.44 1.45 -11.20
C VAL A 16 -13.34 0.78 -12.04
N PHE A 17 -13.64 -0.35 -12.67
CA PHE A 17 -12.66 -1.11 -13.46
C PHE A 17 -12.21 -0.36 -14.71
N SER A 18 -13.08 0.49 -15.28
CA SER A 18 -12.71 1.38 -16.37
C SER A 18 -11.57 2.34 -15.97
N ILE A 19 -11.64 2.92 -14.76
CA ILE A 19 -10.59 3.82 -14.24
C ILE A 19 -9.28 3.05 -14.01
N ILE A 20 -9.35 1.84 -13.43
CA ILE A 20 -8.16 0.99 -13.24
C ILE A 20 -7.50 0.69 -14.59
N LYS A 21 -8.29 0.37 -15.62
CA LYS A 21 -7.81 0.11 -16.98
C LYS A 21 -7.17 1.34 -17.61
N GLU A 22 -7.75 2.52 -17.43
CA GLU A 22 -7.18 3.81 -17.86
C GLU A 22 -5.83 4.09 -17.17
N ASN A 23 -5.70 3.70 -15.90
CA ASN A 23 -4.51 3.89 -15.09
C ASN A 23 -3.50 2.73 -15.13
N LYS A 24 -3.70 1.71 -15.97
CA LYS A 24 -2.88 0.48 -15.96
C LYS A 24 -1.37 0.72 -15.98
N ASN A 25 -0.89 1.71 -16.75
CA ASN A 25 0.54 2.02 -16.84
C ASN A 25 1.06 2.69 -15.56
N LEU A 26 0.25 3.55 -14.92
CA LEU A 26 0.60 4.17 -13.64
C LEU A 26 0.51 3.17 -12.48
N MET A 27 -0.42 2.21 -12.57
CA MET A 27 -0.50 1.09 -11.63
C MET A 27 0.73 0.18 -11.77
N LEU A 28 1.12 -0.18 -13.00
CA LEU A 28 2.35 -0.94 -13.24
C LEU A 28 3.59 -0.18 -12.74
N PHE A 29 3.68 1.11 -13.02
CA PHE A 29 4.74 1.97 -12.47
C PHE A 29 4.77 1.93 -10.93
N SER A 30 3.61 1.98 -10.28
CA SER A 30 3.49 1.92 -8.83
C SER A 30 3.99 0.58 -8.25
N ILE A 31 3.64 -0.54 -8.91
CA ILE A 31 4.10 -1.88 -8.52
C ILE A 31 5.62 -2.00 -8.70
N VAL A 32 6.15 -1.57 -9.86
CA VAL A 32 7.60 -1.57 -10.13
C VAL A 32 8.33 -0.72 -9.10
N LEU A 33 7.81 0.47 -8.79
CA LEU A 33 8.40 1.36 -7.80
C LEU A 33 8.48 0.70 -6.41
N PHE A 34 7.41 0.05 -5.97
CA PHE A 34 7.37 -0.70 -4.70
C PHE A 34 8.36 -1.86 -4.68
N LEU A 35 8.48 -2.61 -5.78
CA LEU A 35 9.43 -3.73 -5.88
C LEU A 35 10.88 -3.23 -5.85
N LEU A 36 11.18 -2.14 -6.58
CA LEU A 36 12.50 -1.52 -6.58
C LEU A 36 12.88 -0.99 -5.20
N SER A 37 11.95 -0.35 -4.49
CA SER A 37 12.22 0.13 -3.14
C SER A 37 12.37 -1.01 -2.13
N SER A 38 11.67 -2.13 -2.33
CA SER A 38 11.86 -3.36 -1.54
C SER A 38 13.23 -3.98 -1.75
N ILE A 39 13.68 -4.08 -3.00
CA ILE A 39 15.05 -4.53 -3.32
C ILE A 39 16.08 -3.58 -2.71
N SER A 40 15.85 -2.27 -2.83
CA SER A 40 16.71 -1.25 -2.23
C SER A 40 16.79 -1.40 -0.71
N GLY A 41 15.67 -1.63 -0.02
CA GLY A 41 15.63 -1.87 1.43
C GLY A 41 16.42 -3.11 1.84
N PHE A 42 16.30 -4.21 1.10
CA PHE A 42 17.07 -5.42 1.34
C PHE A 42 18.58 -5.18 1.23
N TYR A 43 19.04 -4.51 0.16
CA TYR A 43 20.45 -4.18 0.00
C TYR A 43 20.93 -3.14 1.02
N MET A 44 20.09 -2.18 1.39
CA MET A 44 20.38 -1.23 2.46
C MET A 44 20.63 -1.96 3.79
N PHE A 45 19.82 -2.98 4.11
CA PHE A 45 20.09 -3.84 5.25
C PHE A 45 21.42 -4.56 5.10
N LYS A 46 21.59 -5.33 4.02
CA LYS A 46 22.73 -6.21 3.81
C LYS A 46 24.08 -5.49 3.77
N VAL A 47 24.15 -4.32 3.14
CA VAL A 47 25.39 -3.58 2.91
C VAL A 47 25.70 -2.63 4.07
N PHE A 48 24.69 -1.96 4.61
CA PHE A 48 24.90 -0.90 5.60
C PHE A 48 24.53 -1.36 7.01
N PHE A 49 23.27 -1.72 7.26
CA PHE A 49 22.79 -1.99 8.62
C PHE A 49 23.36 -3.27 9.24
N ASN A 50 23.60 -4.32 8.45
CA ASN A 50 24.21 -5.55 8.95
C ASN A 50 25.64 -5.33 9.48
N ASN A 51 26.34 -4.30 8.99
CA ASN A 51 27.67 -3.91 9.46
C ASN A 51 27.62 -2.81 10.54
N ASN A 52 26.44 -2.22 10.79
CA ASN A 52 26.24 -1.12 11.74
C ASN A 52 24.98 -1.40 12.59
N PRO A 53 25.00 -2.46 13.43
CA PRO A 53 23.82 -2.92 14.15
C PRO A 53 23.25 -1.85 15.08
N GLU A 54 24.10 -1.03 15.72
CA GLU A 54 23.66 0.07 16.59
C GLU A 54 22.74 1.08 15.88
N ILE A 55 23.02 1.41 14.61
CA ILE A 55 22.19 2.32 13.82
C ILE A 55 20.87 1.64 13.47
N PHE A 56 20.91 0.36 13.12
CA PHE A 56 19.71 -0.40 12.81
C PHE A 56 18.81 -0.55 14.04
N ASP A 57 19.39 -0.84 15.19
CA ASP A 57 18.67 -0.99 16.45
C ASP A 57 18.03 0.35 16.87
N SER A 58 18.72 1.48 16.68
CA SER A 58 18.12 2.80 16.90
C SER A 58 16.96 3.07 15.95
N LEU A 59 17.08 2.70 14.67
CA LEU A 59 15.99 2.82 13.70
C LEU A 59 14.79 1.96 14.13
N ILE A 60 15.03 0.70 14.45
CA ILE A 60 13.97 -0.23 14.88
C ILE A 60 13.35 0.21 16.20
N GLN A 61 14.13 0.74 17.15
CA GLN A 61 13.59 1.25 18.40
C GLN A 61 12.62 2.41 18.15
N GLY A 62 12.95 3.33 17.23
CA GLY A 62 12.02 4.39 16.82
C GLY A 62 10.71 3.83 16.23
N PHE A 63 10.77 2.75 15.44
CA PHE A 63 9.57 2.05 14.97
C PHE A 63 8.80 1.38 16.13
N VAL A 64 9.50 0.71 17.04
CA VAL A 64 8.90 0.07 18.21
C VAL A 64 8.24 1.09 19.12
N ASP A 65 8.81 2.28 19.31
CA ASP A 65 8.21 3.32 20.14
C ASP A 65 6.93 3.89 19.48
N MET A 66 6.92 4.01 18.16
CA MET A 66 5.72 4.45 17.41
C MET A 66 4.60 3.39 17.43
N PHE A 67 4.94 2.10 17.30
CA PHE A 67 3.97 1.02 17.15
C PHE A 67 3.79 0.18 18.42
N GLY A 68 4.55 0.44 19.47
CA GLY A 68 4.52 -0.26 20.77
C GLY A 68 3.12 -0.33 21.38
N PRO A 69 2.35 0.78 21.40
CA PRO A 69 0.97 0.77 21.87
C PRO A 69 0.06 -0.20 21.09
N LEU A 70 0.38 -0.54 19.84
CA LEU A 70 -0.41 -1.51 19.07
C LEU A 70 -0.28 -2.94 19.61
N LYS A 71 0.80 -3.27 20.32
CA LYS A 71 1.02 -4.61 20.89
C LYS A 71 0.09 -4.90 22.07
N GLU A 72 -0.42 -3.87 22.73
CA GLU A 72 -1.34 -3.99 23.86
C GLU A 72 -2.81 -4.03 23.42
N MET A 73 -3.08 -3.79 22.12
CA MET A 73 -4.43 -3.81 21.58
C MET A 73 -4.98 -5.22 21.49
N THR A 74 -6.30 -5.34 21.68
CA THR A 74 -7.01 -6.55 21.30
C THR A 74 -6.91 -6.79 19.78
N SER A 75 -7.06 -8.03 19.32
CA SER A 75 -7.05 -8.33 17.88
C SER A 75 -8.09 -7.52 17.10
N PHE A 76 -9.24 -7.22 17.71
CA PHE A 76 -10.26 -6.40 17.06
C PHE A 76 -9.83 -4.93 16.91
N GLU A 77 -9.23 -4.35 17.95
CA GLU A 77 -8.69 -2.98 17.91
C GLU A 77 -7.52 -2.86 16.92
N LEU A 78 -6.62 -3.85 16.90
CA LEU A 78 -5.51 -3.90 15.96
C LEU A 78 -6.03 -3.98 14.52
N PHE A 79 -7.01 -4.85 14.25
CA PHE A 79 -7.66 -4.98 12.95
C PHE A 79 -8.26 -3.66 12.46
N LEU A 80 -9.03 -2.97 13.30
CA LEU A 80 -9.62 -1.68 12.95
C LEU A 80 -8.54 -0.60 12.74
N THR A 81 -7.47 -0.64 13.54
CA THR A 81 -6.36 0.30 13.44
C THR A 81 -5.60 0.13 12.12
N ILE A 82 -5.22 -1.10 11.76
CA ILE A 82 -4.56 -1.40 10.49
C ILE A 82 -5.45 -0.99 9.32
N PHE A 83 -6.73 -1.38 9.35
CA PHE A 83 -7.69 -0.99 8.32
C PHE A 83 -7.80 0.54 8.17
N TYR A 84 -7.88 1.27 9.29
CA TYR A 84 -7.96 2.73 9.30
C TYR A 84 -6.68 3.37 8.75
N VAL A 85 -5.51 2.94 9.22
CA VAL A 85 -4.21 3.48 8.80
C VAL A 85 -3.98 3.26 7.31
N ASN A 86 -4.28 2.06 6.79
CA ASN A 86 -4.11 1.75 5.37
C ASN A 86 -5.13 2.49 4.49
N SER A 87 -6.38 2.62 4.96
CA SER A 87 -7.42 3.38 4.26
C SER A 87 -7.10 4.86 4.19
N ARG A 88 -6.70 5.44 5.33
CA ARG A 88 -6.26 6.84 5.43
C ARG A 88 -5.03 7.06 4.56
N THR A 89 -4.02 6.20 4.64
CA THR A 89 -2.79 6.32 3.83
C THR A 89 -3.11 6.25 2.35
N SER A 90 -3.95 5.31 1.91
CA SER A 90 -4.40 5.22 0.51
C SER A 90 -5.13 6.48 0.05
N PHE A 91 -5.94 7.09 0.93
CA PHE A 91 -6.61 8.35 0.64
C PHE A 91 -5.63 9.50 0.49
N LEU A 92 -4.67 9.62 1.42
CA LEU A 92 -3.60 10.62 1.36
C LEU A 92 -2.72 10.46 0.12
N ILE A 93 -2.36 9.22 -0.24
CA ILE A 93 -1.67 8.88 -1.49
C ILE A 93 -2.40 9.50 -2.69
N MET A 94 -3.70 9.29 -2.78
CA MET A 94 -4.49 9.82 -3.88
C MET A 94 -4.54 11.36 -3.86
N ILE A 95 -4.93 11.99 -2.75
CA ILE A 95 -5.15 13.45 -2.73
C ILE A 95 -3.85 14.25 -2.81
N PHE A 96 -2.79 13.78 -2.15
CA PHE A 96 -1.48 14.45 -2.18
C PHE A 96 -0.67 14.12 -3.43
N GLY A 97 -1.24 13.35 -4.36
CA GLY A 97 -0.82 13.36 -5.76
C GLY A 97 -0.74 14.76 -6.36
N VAL A 98 -1.50 15.73 -5.83
CA VAL A 98 -1.45 17.16 -6.22
C VAL A 98 -0.04 17.75 -6.24
N PHE A 99 0.83 17.26 -5.35
CA PHE A 99 2.24 17.64 -5.28
C PHE A 99 3.08 16.86 -6.31
N VAL A 100 2.66 16.88 -7.58
CA VAL A 100 3.39 16.29 -8.71
C VAL A 100 3.65 14.78 -8.53
N GLY A 101 2.81 14.09 -7.75
CA GLY A 101 2.99 12.67 -7.44
C GLY A 101 4.12 12.35 -6.44
N LEU A 102 4.70 13.36 -5.78
CA LEU A 102 5.75 13.16 -4.78
C LEU A 102 5.28 12.30 -3.59
N PHE A 103 4.08 12.56 -3.07
CA PHE A 103 3.57 11.79 -1.94
C PHE A 103 3.25 10.32 -2.29
N PRO A 104 2.58 9.99 -3.41
CA PRO A 104 2.51 8.61 -3.90
C PRO A 104 3.87 7.93 -4.02
N PHE A 105 4.87 8.63 -4.57
CA PHE A 105 6.22 8.11 -4.71
C PHE A 105 6.83 7.78 -3.35
N MET A 106 6.83 8.75 -2.42
CA MET A 106 7.38 8.57 -1.07
C MET A 106 6.70 7.43 -0.33
N SER A 107 5.37 7.32 -0.42
CA SER A 107 4.63 6.27 0.25
C SER A 107 5.00 4.89 -0.28
N LEU A 108 5.02 4.69 -1.61
CA LEU A 108 5.42 3.41 -2.21
C LEU A 108 6.89 3.08 -1.91
N TRP A 109 7.76 4.10 -1.97
CA TRP A 109 9.17 3.93 -1.68
C TRP A 109 9.37 3.47 -0.23
N LEU A 110 8.82 4.20 0.74
CA LEU A 110 8.96 3.88 2.16
C LEU A 110 8.37 2.52 2.51
N ASN A 111 7.16 2.20 2.05
CA ASN A 111 6.52 0.91 2.35
C ASN A 111 7.32 -0.26 1.80
N GLY A 112 7.79 -0.17 0.55
CA GLY A 112 8.63 -1.22 -0.02
C GLY A 112 10.00 -1.30 0.69
N THR A 113 10.66 -0.16 0.97
CA THR A 113 11.93 -0.16 1.71
C THR A 113 11.81 -0.80 3.08
N VAL A 114 10.75 -0.54 3.84
CA VAL A 114 10.49 -1.21 5.12
C VAL A 114 10.36 -2.73 4.94
N LEU A 115 9.57 -3.18 3.96
CA LEU A 115 9.45 -4.61 3.65
C LEU A 115 10.82 -5.26 3.33
N GLY A 116 11.64 -4.56 2.53
CA GLY A 116 12.99 -4.99 2.18
C GLY A 116 13.94 -5.07 3.38
N LEU A 117 13.90 -4.08 4.26
CA LEU A 117 14.69 -4.06 5.50
C LEU A 117 14.32 -5.23 6.42
N LEU A 118 13.02 -5.46 6.62
CA LEU A 118 12.52 -6.57 7.43
C LEU A 118 12.96 -7.91 6.86
N TYR A 119 12.87 -8.09 5.53
CA TYR A 119 13.36 -9.29 4.87
C TYR A 119 14.87 -9.47 5.04
N GLY A 120 15.65 -8.40 4.85
CA GLY A 120 17.11 -8.43 5.05
C GLY A 120 17.51 -8.86 6.45
N LYS A 121 16.84 -8.30 7.47
CA LYS A 121 17.04 -8.69 8.87
C LYS A 121 16.71 -10.14 9.11
N PHE A 122 15.54 -10.58 8.65
CA PHE A 122 15.06 -11.95 8.82
C PHE A 122 16.04 -12.96 8.24
N MET A 123 16.59 -12.68 7.05
CA MET A 123 17.61 -13.53 6.42
C MET A 123 18.94 -13.55 7.17
N ALA A 124 19.35 -12.44 7.79
CA ALA A 124 20.58 -12.36 8.57
C ALA A 124 20.50 -13.13 9.89
N GLU A 125 19.29 -13.28 10.45
CA GLU A 125 19.02 -14.13 11.63
C GLU A 125 19.03 -15.64 11.30
N GLY A 126 19.28 -16.01 10.04
CA GLY A 126 19.34 -17.41 9.59
C GLY A 126 17.97 -18.06 9.38
N GLU A 127 16.90 -17.26 9.39
CA GLU A 127 15.53 -17.73 9.26
C GLU A 127 15.18 -18.10 7.81
N SER A 128 14.18 -18.98 7.64
CA SER A 128 13.78 -19.47 6.31
C SER A 128 12.99 -18.43 5.51
N PRO A 129 13.34 -18.14 4.24
CA PRO A 129 12.55 -17.26 3.38
C PRO A 129 11.06 -17.62 3.30
N LEU A 130 10.74 -18.92 3.41
CA LEU A 130 9.36 -19.40 3.38
C LEU A 130 8.55 -18.91 4.59
N VAL A 131 9.16 -18.86 5.78
CA VAL A 131 8.52 -18.38 7.01
C VAL A 131 8.20 -16.89 6.88
N PHE A 132 9.13 -16.09 6.33
CA PHE A 132 8.87 -14.68 6.04
C PHE A 132 7.70 -14.49 5.08
N LEU A 133 7.68 -15.26 3.99
CA LEU A 133 6.60 -15.19 3.01
C LEU A 133 5.26 -15.61 3.63
N ILE A 134 5.22 -16.63 4.49
CA ILE A 134 3.98 -17.02 5.18
C ILE A 134 3.42 -15.88 6.05
N GLY A 135 4.29 -15.09 6.69
CA GLY A 135 3.87 -13.92 7.45
C GLY A 135 3.25 -12.84 6.57
N ILE A 136 3.82 -12.57 5.39
CA ILE A 136 3.49 -11.40 4.55
C ILE A 136 2.51 -11.70 3.41
N LEU A 137 2.72 -12.77 2.65
CA LEU A 137 1.99 -13.05 1.40
C LEU A 137 0.46 -13.02 1.56
N PRO A 138 -0.14 -13.60 2.62
CA PRO A 138 -1.59 -13.71 2.73
C PRO A 138 -2.32 -12.37 2.63
N HIS A 139 -1.82 -11.32 3.30
CA HIS A 139 -2.39 -9.98 3.22
C HIS A 139 -1.71 -9.12 2.14
N GLY A 140 -0.39 -9.28 1.95
CA GLY A 140 0.41 -8.48 1.02
C GLY A 140 -0.02 -8.62 -0.45
N ILE A 141 -0.53 -9.78 -0.86
CA ILE A 141 -1.07 -9.98 -2.22
C ILE A 141 -2.31 -9.13 -2.50
N ILE A 142 -3.03 -8.72 -1.46
CA ILE A 142 -4.21 -7.86 -1.56
C ILE A 142 -3.80 -6.40 -1.37
N GLU A 143 -2.97 -6.11 -0.37
CA GLU A 143 -2.59 -4.75 -0.01
C GLU A 143 -1.76 -4.06 -1.10
N ILE A 144 -0.74 -4.74 -1.66
CA ILE A 144 0.18 -4.14 -2.63
C ILE A 144 -0.57 -3.67 -3.89
N PRO A 145 -1.42 -4.49 -4.55
CA PRO A 145 -2.23 -4.02 -5.66
C PRO A 145 -3.20 -2.89 -5.27
N THR A 146 -3.73 -2.93 -4.04
CA THR A 146 -4.70 -1.93 -3.56
C THR A 146 -4.06 -0.55 -3.38
N ILE A 147 -2.88 -0.50 -2.75
CA ILE A 147 -2.08 0.73 -2.63
C ILE A 147 -1.62 1.20 -4.02
N ALA A 148 -1.26 0.28 -4.93
CA ALA A 148 -0.90 0.62 -6.31
C ALA A 148 -2.07 1.25 -7.09
N ILE A 149 -3.31 0.81 -6.86
CA ILE A 149 -4.51 1.46 -7.45
C ILE A 149 -4.63 2.90 -6.94
N ALA A 150 -4.52 3.12 -5.62
CA ALA A 150 -4.58 4.45 -5.02
C ALA A 150 -3.46 5.36 -5.56
N ALA A 151 -2.22 4.85 -5.58
CA ALA A 151 -1.05 5.56 -6.09
C ALA A 151 -1.16 5.89 -7.57
N SER A 152 -1.71 4.98 -8.40
CA SER A 152 -1.91 5.23 -9.82
C SER A 152 -2.81 6.45 -10.07
N GLN A 153 -3.83 6.65 -9.24
CA GLN A 153 -4.70 7.82 -9.32
C GLN A 153 -4.01 9.08 -8.75
N GLY A 154 -3.20 8.94 -7.70
CA GLY A 154 -2.36 10.04 -7.20
C GLY A 154 -1.35 10.54 -8.24
N PHE A 155 -0.65 9.64 -8.92
CA PHE A 155 0.24 9.98 -10.04
C PHE A 155 -0.52 10.59 -11.23
N ARG A 156 -1.74 10.13 -11.50
CA ARG A 156 -2.61 10.73 -12.53
C ARG A 156 -2.90 12.19 -12.21
N ILE A 157 -3.30 12.47 -10.97
CA ILE A 157 -3.53 13.83 -10.46
C ILE A 157 -2.27 14.68 -10.62
N GLY A 158 -1.12 14.19 -10.17
CA GLY A 158 0.15 14.91 -10.27
C GLY A 158 0.55 15.23 -11.71
N LYS A 159 0.40 14.26 -12.62
CA LYS A 159 0.69 14.43 -14.05
C LYS A 159 -0.21 15.50 -14.69
N GLU A 160 -1.51 15.45 -14.44
CA GLU A 160 -2.46 16.34 -15.11
C GLU A 160 -2.52 17.76 -14.51
N ILE A 161 -1.97 17.97 -13.31
CA ILE A 161 -1.74 19.32 -12.80
C ILE A 161 -0.62 20.02 -13.57
N ILE A 162 0.44 19.30 -13.94
CA ILE A 162 1.52 19.87 -14.77
C ILE A 162 1.00 20.08 -16.19
N SER A 163 0.49 19.01 -16.79
CA SER A 163 0.06 18.96 -18.18
C SER A 163 -1.35 18.38 -18.27
N PRO A 164 -2.40 19.21 -18.10
CA PRO A 164 -3.77 18.75 -18.24
C PRO A 164 -4.05 18.29 -19.68
N PRO A 165 -5.04 17.40 -19.89
CA PRO A 165 -5.47 17.02 -21.23
C PRO A 165 -5.92 18.23 -22.06
N GLN A 166 -5.76 18.15 -23.38
CA GLN A 166 -6.15 19.22 -24.31
C GLN A 166 -7.62 19.63 -24.08
N GLY A 167 -7.85 20.94 -24.03
CA GLY A 167 -9.19 21.50 -23.82
C GLY A 167 -9.71 21.43 -22.38
N LYS A 168 -8.87 21.05 -21.40
CA LYS A 168 -9.22 21.11 -19.97
C LYS A 168 -8.26 22.03 -19.21
N SER A 169 -8.82 22.82 -18.31
CA SER A 169 -8.04 23.54 -17.30
C SER A 169 -7.53 22.57 -16.22
N ARG A 170 -6.52 23.01 -15.45
CA ARG A 170 -5.97 22.25 -14.31
C ARG A 170 -7.03 21.95 -13.25
N SER A 171 -7.89 22.91 -12.95
CA SER A 171 -8.97 22.76 -11.96
C SER A 171 -10.04 21.76 -12.42
N GLU A 172 -10.41 21.78 -13.70
CA GLU A 172 -11.33 20.80 -14.28
C GLU A 172 -10.76 19.39 -14.25
N SER A 173 -9.50 19.21 -14.68
CA SER A 173 -8.81 17.92 -14.60
C SER A 173 -8.76 17.42 -13.15
N LEU A 174 -8.37 18.27 -12.19
CA LEU A 174 -8.32 17.91 -10.79
C LEU A 174 -9.69 17.43 -10.29
N ARG A 175 -10.77 18.17 -10.58
CA ARG A 175 -12.13 17.79 -10.16
C ARG A 175 -12.57 16.45 -10.75
N ILE A 176 -12.25 16.19 -12.02
CA ILE A 176 -12.54 14.89 -12.67
C ILE A 176 -11.76 13.77 -11.98
N ASN A 177 -10.47 13.98 -11.73
CA ASN A 177 -9.61 12.97 -11.12
C ASN A 177 -9.95 12.70 -9.65
N LEU A 178 -10.39 13.71 -8.88
CA LEU A 178 -10.89 13.49 -7.52
C LEU A 178 -12.17 12.65 -7.51
N LYS A 179 -13.10 12.90 -8.44
CA LYS A 179 -14.32 12.07 -8.59
C LYS A 179 -13.98 10.62 -8.97
N LYS A 180 -13.05 10.43 -9.91
CA LYS A 180 -12.53 9.11 -10.27
C LYS A 180 -11.90 8.40 -9.07
N GLY A 181 -11.10 9.14 -8.31
CA GLY A 181 -10.52 8.68 -7.06
C GLY A 181 -11.55 8.17 -6.05
N ILE A 182 -12.57 8.97 -5.74
CA ILE A 182 -13.66 8.55 -4.83
C ILE A 182 -14.34 7.26 -5.31
N ARG A 183 -14.52 7.07 -6.62
CA ARG A 183 -15.09 5.84 -7.17
C ARG A 183 -14.18 4.63 -6.95
N LEU A 184 -12.86 4.79 -7.04
CA LEU A 184 -11.89 3.73 -6.73
C LEU A 184 -11.97 3.29 -5.25
N PHE A 185 -12.39 4.16 -4.34
CA PHE A 185 -12.58 3.78 -2.93
C PHE A 185 -13.67 2.73 -2.71
N ALA A 186 -14.57 2.53 -3.68
CA ALA A 186 -15.53 1.43 -3.65
C ALA A 186 -14.86 0.05 -3.73
N ILE A 187 -13.66 -0.07 -4.31
CA ILE A 187 -12.89 -1.32 -4.33
C ILE A 187 -11.71 -1.30 -3.34
N ILE A 188 -11.08 -0.14 -3.11
CA ILE A 188 -9.95 -0.02 -2.17
C ILE A 188 -10.38 -0.40 -0.74
N LEU A 189 -11.49 0.16 -0.23
CA LEU A 189 -11.89 -0.06 1.17
C LEU A 189 -12.22 -1.55 1.45
N PRO A 190 -13.03 -2.25 0.64
CA PRO A 190 -13.25 -3.68 0.86
C PRO A 190 -11.98 -4.52 0.81
N LEU A 191 -11.06 -4.22 -0.12
CA LEU A 191 -9.80 -4.96 -0.23
C LEU A 191 -8.89 -4.74 0.98
N LEU A 192 -8.76 -3.50 1.47
CA LEU A 192 -7.98 -3.20 2.67
C LEU A 192 -8.60 -3.80 3.93
N LEU A 193 -9.93 -3.85 4.01
CA LEU A 193 -10.63 -4.51 5.12
C LEU A 193 -10.30 -6.01 5.15
N ILE A 194 -10.33 -6.67 3.98
CA ILE A 194 -9.96 -8.08 3.86
C ILE A 194 -8.47 -8.28 4.19
N ALA A 195 -7.58 -7.41 3.69
CA ALA A 195 -6.15 -7.48 3.98
C ALA A 195 -5.87 -7.36 5.49
N ALA A 196 -6.44 -6.36 6.16
CA ALA A 196 -6.29 -6.17 7.60
C ALA A 196 -6.84 -7.35 8.42
N PHE A 197 -7.96 -7.93 7.98
CA PHE A 197 -8.49 -9.14 8.62
C PHE A 197 -7.52 -10.32 8.49
N ILE A 198 -6.98 -10.55 7.28
CA ILE A 198 -6.01 -11.62 7.05
C ILE A 198 -4.74 -11.37 7.86
N GLU A 199 -4.24 -10.14 7.93
CA GLU A 199 -3.04 -9.79 8.67
C GLU A 199 -3.16 -10.17 10.16
N VAL A 200 -4.26 -9.74 10.79
CA VAL A 200 -4.43 -9.92 12.24
C VAL A 200 -4.86 -11.33 12.62
N TYR A 201 -5.77 -11.95 11.86
CA TYR A 201 -6.38 -13.22 12.26
C TYR A 201 -5.74 -14.44 11.59
N VAL A 202 -5.03 -14.28 10.47
CA VAL A 202 -4.47 -15.40 9.70
C VAL A 202 -2.95 -15.34 9.71
N SER A 203 -2.34 -14.27 9.20
CA SER A 203 -0.88 -14.12 9.11
C SER A 203 -0.21 -14.24 10.47
N ALA A 204 -0.74 -13.57 11.51
CA ALA A 204 -0.18 -13.65 12.86
C ALA A 204 -0.20 -15.08 13.43
N GLN A 205 -1.27 -15.84 13.17
CA GLN A 205 -1.35 -17.23 13.63
C GLN A 205 -0.41 -18.15 12.85
N LEU A 206 -0.37 -18.01 11.52
CA LEU A 206 0.51 -18.81 10.66
C LEU A 206 1.99 -18.56 10.94
N PHE A 207 2.36 -17.32 11.24
CA PHE A 207 3.73 -16.97 11.59
C PHE A 207 4.16 -17.62 12.92
N ASN A 208 3.28 -17.64 13.93
CA ASN A 208 3.58 -18.27 15.21
C ASN A 208 3.73 -19.81 15.10
N VAL A 209 2.89 -20.47 14.30
CA VAL A 209 2.94 -21.93 14.09
C VAL A 209 4.13 -22.36 13.23
N SER A 210 4.64 -21.49 12.36
CA SER A 210 5.81 -21.82 11.50
C SER A 210 7.16 -21.69 12.21
N LYS A 211 7.18 -21.15 13.44
CA LYS A 211 8.37 -21.06 14.30
C LYS A 211 8.48 -22.18 15.35
N THR A 212 7.47 -23.03 15.47
CA THR A 212 7.46 -24.25 16.31
C THR A 212 7.85 -25.47 15.50
#